data_AF-A0A484ZML9-F1
#
_entry.id   AF-A0A484ZML9-F1
#
_cell.length_a   1.000
_cell.length_b   1.000
_cell.length_c   1.000
_cell.angle_alpha   90.00
_cell.angle_beta   90.00
_cell.angle_gamma   90.00
#
_symmetry.space_group_name_H-M   'P 1'
#
loop_
_entity.id
_entity.type
_entity.pdbx_description
1 polymer ?
#
loop_
_entity_poly.entity_id
_entity_poly.type
_entity_poly.pdbx_seq_one_letter_code
_entity_poly.pdbx_strand_id
1 'polypeptide(L)'
;MRAKIRCSLLSLLILSAGTMAVPEAMAKTSQTTTQSASSQPELASGSALVIDMKNRSVIYSSNPDKVVPIASITKLMTAMVVLDKKQPLTEVISININDTKEMKGVYSRVKIGSEITRQEMLLLALMSSENRAAASLAHHYPGGYNAFIKAMNAKAKSLV
;
A
#
# COMPACT_ATOMS: atom_id res chain seq x y z
N MET A 1 -4.76 42.06 -39.38
CA MET A 1 -4.25 42.54 -40.68
C MET A 1 -2.81 43.01 -40.48
N ARG A 2 -1.95 42.76 -41.47
CA ARG A 2 -0.48 42.74 -41.41
C ARG A 2 0.21 44.11 -41.23
N ALA A 3 1.32 44.05 -40.48
CA ALA A 3 2.65 44.62 -40.71
C ALA A 3 2.85 46.13 -40.94
N LYS A 4 3.94 46.64 -40.35
CA LYS A 4 4.97 47.43 -41.07
C LYS A 4 6.30 47.39 -40.29
N ILE A 5 7.30 46.79 -40.94
CA ILE A 5 8.73 46.85 -40.61
C ILE A 5 9.31 48.11 -41.27
N ARG A 6 10.24 48.80 -40.62
CA ARG A 6 11.18 49.70 -41.31
C ARG A 6 12.61 49.57 -40.76
N CYS A 7 13.51 49.36 -41.71
CA CYS A 7 14.95 49.25 -41.62
C CYS A 7 15.62 50.49 -41.03
N SER A 8 16.80 50.30 -40.43
CA SER A 8 17.87 51.29 -40.49
C SER A 8 19.21 50.57 -40.70
N LEU A 9 19.82 50.85 -41.85
CA LEU A 9 21.20 50.55 -42.21
C LEU A 9 22.07 51.66 -41.60
N LEU A 10 23.19 51.34 -40.95
CA LEU A 10 24.43 52.11 -41.12
C LEU A 10 25.64 51.46 -40.39
N SER A 11 26.72 51.36 -41.16
CA SER A 11 28.11 51.59 -40.74
C SER A 11 28.96 50.45 -40.18
N LEU A 12 29.79 49.97 -41.11
CA LEU A 12 31.06 49.27 -40.99
C LEU A 12 32.14 50.18 -40.33
N LEU A 13 32.87 49.69 -39.32
CA LEU A 13 34.17 50.24 -38.87
C LEU A 13 34.98 49.11 -38.17
N ILE A 14 35.95 48.49 -38.86
CA ILE A 14 37.43 48.72 -38.81
C ILE A 14 38.16 48.05 -37.62
N LEU A 15 39.06 47.12 -38.01
CA LEU A 15 40.35 46.68 -37.42
C LEU A 15 40.52 46.60 -35.89
N SER A 16 40.95 45.42 -35.43
CA SER A 16 42.28 45.30 -34.79
C SER A 16 42.69 43.85 -34.61
N ALA A 17 43.97 43.60 -34.87
CA ALA A 17 44.66 42.35 -34.68
C ALA A 17 44.84 42.05 -33.18
N GLY A 18 44.65 40.78 -32.82
CA GLY A 18 45.00 40.25 -31.50
C GLY A 18 45.39 38.80 -31.64
N THR A 19 46.69 38.51 -31.63
CA THR A 19 47.21 37.16 -31.41
C THR A 19 46.91 36.77 -29.96
N MET A 20 45.91 35.93 -29.75
CA MET A 20 45.64 35.33 -28.45
C MET A 20 46.08 33.86 -28.50
N ALA A 21 47.10 33.55 -27.69
CA ALA A 21 47.54 32.19 -27.44
C ALA A 21 46.36 31.37 -26.88
N VAL A 22 46.10 30.21 -27.50
CA VAL A 22 45.11 29.25 -27.02
C VAL A 22 45.73 28.49 -25.84
N PRO A 23 45.13 28.47 -24.64
CA PRO A 23 45.55 27.55 -23.60
C PRO A 23 45.13 26.13 -23.98
N GLU A 24 46.05 25.17 -23.91
CA GLU A 24 45.71 23.75 -23.96
C GLU A 24 44.72 23.43 -22.83
N ALA A 25 43.48 23.14 -23.20
CA ALA A 25 42.48 22.65 -22.26
C ALA A 25 42.87 21.23 -21.84
N MET A 26 43.47 21.11 -20.66
CA MET A 26 43.70 19.82 -20.03
C MET A 26 42.34 19.21 -19.65
N ALA A 27 41.86 18.28 -20.47
CA ALA A 27 40.62 17.57 -20.24
C ALA A 27 40.73 16.80 -18.91
N LYS A 28 40.01 17.27 -17.89
CA LYS A 28 39.85 16.55 -16.63
C LYS A 28 39.09 15.26 -16.95
N THR A 29 39.81 14.13 -16.96
CA THR A 29 39.19 12.82 -17.07
C THR A 29 38.26 12.64 -15.87
N SER A 30 36.97 12.88 -16.09
CA SER A 30 35.94 12.48 -15.15
C SER A 30 36.02 10.96 -15.03
N GLN A 31 36.61 10.49 -13.94
CA GLN A 31 36.50 9.11 -13.53
C GLN A 31 35.02 8.85 -13.27
N THR A 32 34.35 8.22 -14.23
CA THR A 32 33.04 7.62 -14.04
C THR A 32 33.21 6.54 -12.99
N THR A 33 32.98 6.92 -11.73
CA THR A 33 32.76 5.97 -10.65
C THR A 33 31.43 5.31 -10.98
N THR A 34 31.49 4.12 -11.58
CA THR A 34 30.36 3.18 -11.60
C THR A 34 30.12 2.70 -10.17
N GLN A 35 29.58 3.59 -9.34
CA GLN A 35 28.83 3.17 -8.16
C GLN A 35 27.59 2.49 -8.69
N SER A 36 27.58 1.16 -8.63
CA SER A 36 26.35 0.37 -8.57
C SER A 36 25.66 0.69 -7.25
N ALA A 37 25.17 1.93 -7.09
CA ALA A 37 24.17 2.22 -6.10
C ALA A 37 22.94 1.46 -6.58
N SER A 38 22.61 0.35 -5.92
CA SER A 38 21.27 -0.20 -6.02
C SER A 38 20.34 0.91 -5.54
N SER A 39 19.77 1.66 -6.48
CA SER A 39 18.81 2.72 -6.19
C SER A 39 17.71 2.08 -5.35
N GLN A 40 17.59 2.51 -4.10
CA GLN A 40 16.48 2.10 -3.26
C GLN A 40 15.18 2.40 -4.00
N PRO A 41 14.16 1.52 -3.93
CA PRO A 41 12.91 1.75 -4.63
C PRO A 41 12.27 3.05 -4.14
N GLU A 42 11.93 3.92 -5.10
CA GLU A 42 11.14 5.12 -4.82
C GLU A 42 9.67 4.70 -4.69
N LEU A 43 9.12 4.84 -3.49
CA LEU A 43 7.75 4.44 -3.18
C LEU A 43 6.91 5.67 -2.81
N ALA A 44 5.69 5.72 -3.33
CA ALA A 44 4.67 6.69 -2.89
C ALA A 44 3.95 6.26 -1.59
N SER A 45 4.42 5.21 -0.92
CA SER A 45 3.83 4.71 0.32
C SER A 45 4.41 5.42 1.55
N GLY A 46 3.59 5.69 2.55
CA GLY A 46 4.05 6.24 3.84
C GLY A 46 4.85 5.24 4.69
N SER A 47 4.64 3.94 4.48
CA SER A 47 5.33 2.84 5.16
C SER A 47 5.45 1.61 4.24
N ALA A 48 6.53 0.85 4.36
CA ALA A 48 6.76 -0.38 3.61
C ALA A 48 7.77 -1.29 4.34
N LEU A 49 7.57 -2.61 4.21
CA LEU A 49 8.45 -3.63 4.76
C LEU A 49 8.46 -4.83 3.81
N VAL A 50 9.65 -5.26 3.42
CA VAL A 50 9.86 -6.46 2.60
C VAL A 50 10.81 -7.38 3.34
N ILE A 51 10.38 -8.62 3.56
CA ILE A 51 11.11 -9.63 4.33
C ILE A 51 11.27 -10.88 3.47
N ASP A 52 12.45 -11.49 3.52
CA ASP A 52 12.68 -12.85 3.03
C ASP A 52 12.05 -13.85 4.00
N MET A 53 11.05 -14.60 3.55
CA MET A 53 10.33 -15.54 4.40
C MET A 53 11.17 -16.76 4.85
N LYS A 54 12.27 -17.09 4.16
CA LYS A 54 13.13 -18.25 4.47
C LYS A 54 14.06 -17.97 5.64
N ASN A 55 14.75 -16.83 5.61
CA ASN A 55 15.74 -16.46 6.63
C ASN A 55 15.27 -15.30 7.53
N ARG A 56 14.07 -14.75 7.28
CA ARG A 56 13.47 -13.62 8.00
C ARG A 56 14.29 -12.32 7.94
N SER A 57 15.21 -12.20 6.98
CA SER A 57 15.98 -10.98 6.78
C SER A 57 15.13 -9.88 6.16
N VAL A 58 15.35 -8.64 6.60
CA VAL A 58 14.72 -7.45 6.01
C VAL A 58 15.46 -7.11 4.72
N ILE A 59 14.72 -7.16 3.59
CA ILE A 59 15.22 -6.77 2.26
C ILE A 59 15.08 -5.27 2.08
N TYR A 60 13.98 -4.69 2.58
CA TYR A 60 13.69 -3.26 2.50
C TYR A 60 12.78 -2.84 3.66
N SER A 61 12.98 -1.64 4.19
CA SER A 61 12.10 -1.06 5.21
C SER A 61 12.03 0.47 5.09
N SER A 62 10.82 1.01 5.24
CA SER A 62 10.56 2.44 5.38
C SER A 62 9.41 2.62 6.38
N ASN A 63 9.67 3.28 7.51
CA ASN A 63 8.71 3.47 8.61
C ASN A 63 7.93 2.18 9.00
N PRO A 64 8.59 1.02 9.21
CA PRO A 64 7.91 -0.27 9.36
C PRO A 64 7.05 -0.36 10.63
N ASP A 65 7.44 0.35 11.69
CA ASP A 65 6.76 0.32 13.00
C ASP A 65 5.77 1.48 13.20
N LYS A 66 5.53 2.29 12.16
CA LYS A 66 4.63 3.44 12.25
C LYS A 66 3.18 2.97 12.36
N VAL A 67 2.52 3.32 13.46
CA VAL A 67 1.11 3.02 13.68
C VAL A 67 0.24 3.87 12.73
N VAL A 68 -0.50 3.20 11.84
CA VAL A 68 -1.37 3.82 10.84
C VAL A 68 -2.67 3.02 10.67
N PRO A 69 -3.77 3.62 10.18
CA PRO A 69 -4.92 2.87 9.74
C PRO A 69 -4.57 1.92 8.59
N ILE A 70 -4.82 0.62 8.77
CA ILE A 70 -4.47 -0.42 7.79
C ILE A 70 -5.65 -0.89 6.92
N ALA A 71 -6.82 -0.29 7.11
CA ALA A 71 -8.06 -0.61 6.40
C ALA A 71 -8.31 -2.14 6.35
N SER A 72 -8.60 -2.68 5.17
CA SER A 72 -8.99 -4.07 4.98
C SER A 72 -7.89 -5.12 5.24
N ILE A 73 -6.62 -4.72 5.43
CA ILE A 73 -5.58 -5.66 5.89
C ILE A 73 -5.96 -6.26 7.25
N THR A 74 -6.78 -5.54 8.04
CA THR A 74 -7.43 -6.04 9.28
C THR A 74 -8.08 -7.42 9.10
N LYS A 75 -8.61 -7.74 7.91
CA LYS A 75 -9.30 -9.02 7.66
C LYS A 75 -8.36 -10.24 7.69
N LEU A 76 -7.04 -10.04 7.58
CA LEU A 76 -6.08 -11.12 7.85
C LEU A 76 -6.16 -11.58 9.30
N MET A 77 -6.25 -10.64 10.25
CA MET A 77 -6.44 -10.96 11.68
C MET A 77 -7.81 -11.60 11.92
N THR A 78 -8.87 -11.14 11.24
CA THR A 78 -10.20 -11.77 11.28
C THR A 78 -10.09 -13.26 10.89
N ALA A 79 -9.44 -13.57 9.78
CA ALA A 79 -9.29 -14.96 9.32
C ALA A 79 -8.50 -15.82 10.31
N MET A 80 -7.39 -15.30 10.85
CA MET A 80 -6.58 -16.01 11.85
C MET A 80 -7.43 -16.40 13.07
N VAL A 81 -8.19 -15.45 13.64
CA VAL A 81 -9.03 -15.69 14.83
C VAL A 81 -10.17 -16.68 14.56
N VAL A 82 -10.80 -16.60 13.39
CA VAL A 82 -11.84 -17.57 12.98
C VAL A 82 -11.25 -18.97 12.89
N LEU A 83 -10.11 -19.12 12.21
CA LEU A 83 -9.47 -20.42 12.00
C LEU A 83 -8.93 -21.03 13.30
N ASP A 84 -8.36 -20.21 14.19
CA ASP A 84 -7.87 -20.66 15.51
C ASP A 84 -8.98 -21.29 16.36
N LYS A 85 -10.23 -20.83 16.18
CA LYS A 85 -11.37 -21.33 16.96
C LYS A 85 -11.79 -22.74 16.55
N LYS A 86 -11.35 -23.23 15.39
CA LYS A 86 -11.63 -24.58 14.87
C LYS A 86 -13.12 -24.94 14.81
N GLN A 87 -13.99 -23.96 14.57
CA GLN A 87 -15.39 -24.25 14.28
C GLN A 87 -15.51 -24.92 12.90
N PRO A 88 -16.51 -25.78 12.66
CA PRO A 88 -16.63 -26.52 11.40
C PRO A 88 -16.72 -25.59 10.20
N LEU A 89 -15.78 -25.62 9.27
CA LEU A 89 -15.80 -24.72 8.11
C LEU A 89 -17.01 -24.93 7.19
N THR A 90 -17.61 -26.12 7.25
CA THR A 90 -18.82 -26.53 6.53
C THR A 90 -20.12 -26.07 7.19
N GLU A 91 -20.07 -25.52 8.40
CA GLU A 91 -21.27 -25.00 9.06
C GLU A 91 -21.83 -23.83 8.26
N VAL A 92 -23.12 -23.90 7.97
CA VAL A 92 -23.87 -22.84 7.30
C VAL A 92 -24.24 -21.78 8.32
N ILE A 93 -23.83 -20.53 8.05
CA ILE A 93 -24.08 -19.38 8.90
C ILE A 93 -24.68 -18.23 8.07
N SER A 94 -25.52 -17.42 8.71
CA SER A 94 -26.20 -16.32 8.04
C SER A 94 -25.36 -15.04 8.00
N ILE A 95 -25.51 -14.26 6.93
CA ILE A 95 -24.96 -12.90 6.84
C ILE A 95 -25.70 -12.00 7.83
N ASN A 96 -25.01 -11.57 8.87
CA ASN A 96 -25.56 -10.82 9.99
C ASN A 96 -24.62 -9.67 10.40
N ILE A 97 -25.16 -8.46 10.46
CA ILE A 97 -24.44 -7.23 10.81
C ILE A 97 -25.00 -6.55 12.06
N ASN A 98 -25.82 -7.24 12.86
CA ASN A 98 -26.56 -6.65 13.99
C ASN A 98 -25.62 -6.05 15.05
N ASP A 99 -24.43 -6.63 15.21
CA ASP A 99 -23.42 -6.18 16.18
C ASP A 99 -22.50 -5.07 15.64
N THR A 100 -22.64 -4.70 14.37
CA THR A 100 -21.80 -3.70 13.69
C THR A 100 -22.65 -2.54 13.18
N LYS A 101 -22.79 -1.48 14.00
CA LYS A 101 -23.66 -0.34 13.68
C LYS A 101 -23.18 0.43 12.45
N GLU A 102 -21.89 0.51 12.26
CA GLU A 102 -21.19 1.18 11.17
C GLU A 102 -21.51 0.56 9.81
N MET A 103 -21.98 -0.70 9.79
CA MET A 103 -22.36 -1.41 8.57
C MET A 103 -23.79 -1.09 8.10
N LYS A 104 -24.60 -0.40 8.92
CA LYS A 104 -25.96 -0.02 8.53
C LYS A 104 -25.92 0.99 7.38
N GLY A 105 -26.63 0.70 6.30
CA GLY A 105 -26.66 1.54 5.10
C GLY A 105 -25.43 1.40 4.19
N VAL A 106 -24.41 0.62 4.59
CA VAL A 106 -23.25 0.34 3.73
C VAL A 106 -23.68 -0.58 2.59
N TYR A 107 -23.42 -0.16 1.36
CA TYR A 107 -23.69 -0.94 0.16
C TYR A 107 -22.91 -2.25 0.17
N SER A 108 -23.57 -3.34 -0.21
CA SER A 108 -22.96 -4.63 -0.47
C SER A 108 -23.84 -5.42 -1.43
N ARG A 109 -23.21 -6.25 -2.26
CA ARG A 109 -23.89 -7.21 -3.13
C ARG A 109 -24.35 -8.45 -2.38
N VAL A 110 -23.86 -8.66 -1.15
CA VAL A 110 -24.24 -9.78 -0.30
C VAL A 110 -25.44 -9.38 0.55
N LYS A 111 -26.55 -10.09 0.39
CA LYS A 111 -27.81 -9.80 1.07
C LYS A 111 -27.74 -10.22 2.54
N ILE A 112 -28.27 -9.38 3.43
CA ILE A 112 -28.43 -9.72 4.85
C ILE A 112 -29.41 -10.90 4.98
N GLY A 113 -29.08 -11.88 5.82
CA GLY A 113 -29.84 -13.11 5.99
C GLY A 113 -29.56 -14.19 4.95
N SER A 114 -28.73 -13.95 3.93
CA SER A 114 -28.21 -15.03 3.09
C SER A 114 -27.41 -16.03 3.91
N GLU A 115 -27.52 -17.30 3.60
CA GLU A 115 -26.84 -18.39 4.30
C GLU A 115 -25.78 -19.01 3.40
N ILE A 116 -24.55 -19.10 3.92
CA ILE A 116 -23.40 -19.71 3.24
C ILE A 116 -22.53 -20.42 4.27
N THR A 117 -21.66 -21.31 3.83
CA THR A 117 -20.71 -21.96 4.74
C THR A 117 -19.73 -20.95 5.34
N ARG A 118 -19.22 -21.24 6.54
CA ARG A 118 -18.15 -20.45 7.17
C ARG A 118 -16.92 -20.32 6.26
N GLN A 119 -16.60 -21.38 5.51
CA GLN A 119 -15.53 -21.37 4.50
C GLN A 119 -15.78 -20.31 3.41
N GLU A 120 -16.97 -20.30 2.81
CA GLU A 120 -17.34 -19.31 1.79
C GLU A 120 -17.35 -17.91 2.35
N MET A 121 -17.76 -17.74 3.62
CA MET A 121 -17.73 -16.44 4.28
C MET A 121 -16.31 -15.91 4.48
N LEU A 122 -15.36 -16.78 4.84
CA LEU A 122 -13.93 -16.45 4.86
C LEU A 122 -13.42 -16.06 3.47
N LEU A 123 -13.79 -16.82 2.43
CA LEU A 123 -13.41 -16.52 1.05
C LEU A 123 -13.95 -15.16 0.60
N LEU A 124 -15.22 -14.85 0.86
CA LEU A 124 -15.80 -13.54 0.54
C LEU A 124 -15.06 -12.40 1.27
N ALA A 125 -14.80 -12.58 2.56
CA ALA A 125 -14.08 -11.59 3.37
C ALA A 125 -12.66 -11.32 2.84
N LEU A 126 -11.95 -12.35 2.36
CA LEU A 126 -10.55 -12.23 1.93
C LEU A 126 -10.40 -11.89 0.44
N MET A 127 -11.19 -12.48 -0.45
CA MET A 127 -11.04 -12.30 -1.90
C MET A 127 -11.68 -11.00 -2.40
N SER A 128 -12.89 -10.69 -1.93
CA SER A 128 -13.62 -9.47 -2.32
C SER A 128 -13.49 -8.35 -1.29
N SER A 129 -12.70 -8.58 -0.23
CA SER A 129 -12.61 -7.68 0.92
C SER A 129 -13.97 -7.38 1.56
N GLU A 130 -14.90 -8.35 1.52
CA GLU A 130 -16.31 -8.09 1.83
C GLU A 130 -16.53 -7.84 3.34
N ASN A 131 -17.14 -6.70 3.67
CA ASN A 131 -17.29 -6.22 5.06
C ASN A 131 -18.43 -6.89 5.83
N ARG A 132 -19.57 -7.18 5.19
CA ARG A 132 -20.68 -7.93 5.82
C ARG A 132 -20.25 -9.34 6.17
N ALA A 133 -19.47 -10.01 5.32
CA ALA A 133 -18.90 -11.33 5.59
C ALA A 133 -17.95 -11.29 6.80
N ALA A 134 -17.03 -10.32 6.86
CA ALA A 134 -16.15 -10.14 8.02
C ALA A 134 -16.92 -9.85 9.32
N ALA A 135 -17.94 -8.99 9.26
CA ALA A 135 -18.82 -8.70 10.39
C ALA A 135 -19.62 -9.94 10.85
N SER A 136 -20.09 -10.74 9.90
CA SER A 136 -20.84 -11.96 10.17
C SER A 136 -19.97 -13.03 10.83
N LEU A 137 -18.71 -13.17 10.41
CA LEU A 137 -17.74 -14.05 11.08
C LEU A 137 -17.52 -13.64 12.55
N ALA A 138 -17.45 -12.33 12.82
CA ALA A 138 -17.36 -11.81 14.19
C ALA A 138 -18.64 -12.06 15.00
N HIS A 139 -19.81 -11.89 14.38
CA HIS A 139 -21.11 -12.16 14.99
C HIS A 139 -21.25 -13.64 15.42
N HIS A 140 -20.88 -14.57 14.53
CA HIS A 140 -20.98 -16.03 14.77
C HIS A 140 -19.81 -16.63 15.56
N TYR A 141 -18.91 -15.78 16.07
CA TYR A 141 -17.85 -16.23 16.96
C TYR A 141 -18.42 -16.66 18.31
N PRO A 142 -17.92 -17.72 18.97
CA PRO A 142 -18.37 -18.10 20.30
C PRO A 142 -18.13 -16.99 21.32
N GLY A 143 -19.21 -16.50 21.94
CA GLY A 143 -19.19 -15.29 22.78
C GLY A 143 -19.50 -13.99 22.04
N GLY A 144 -19.83 -14.06 20.76
CA GLY A 144 -20.27 -12.96 19.90
C GLY A 144 -19.17 -11.97 19.54
N TYR A 145 -19.59 -10.85 18.94
CA TYR A 145 -18.71 -9.81 18.42
C TYR A 145 -17.68 -9.30 19.43
N ASN A 146 -18.10 -9.02 20.67
CA ASN A 146 -17.18 -8.51 21.70
C ASN A 146 -16.10 -9.52 22.08
N ALA A 147 -16.43 -10.82 22.14
CA ALA A 147 -15.44 -11.86 22.35
C ALA A 147 -14.50 -12.00 21.16
N PHE A 148 -15.00 -11.81 19.93
CA PHE A 148 -14.19 -11.78 18.72
C PHE A 148 -13.15 -10.66 18.75
N ILE A 149 -13.55 -9.42 19.08
CA ILE A 149 -12.63 -8.28 19.18
C ILE A 149 -11.57 -8.51 20.28
N LYS A 150 -11.96 -9.09 21.42
CA LYS A 150 -11.00 -9.48 22.46
C LYS A 150 -10.01 -10.53 21.94
N ALA A 151 -10.48 -11.52 21.19
CA ALA A 151 -9.63 -12.55 20.60
C ALA A 151 -8.65 -11.97 19.55
N MET A 152 -9.10 -11.03 18.70
CA MET A 152 -8.22 -10.32 17.75
C MET A 152 -7.08 -9.57 18.48
N ASN A 153 -7.42 -8.84 19.54
CA ASN A 153 -6.42 -8.10 20.32
C ASN A 153 -5.47 -9.03 21.09
N ALA A 154 -5.98 -10.15 21.63
CA ALA A 154 -5.15 -11.15 22.29
C ALA A 154 -4.19 -11.83 21.30
N LYS A 155 -4.66 -12.16 20.10
CA LYS A 155 -3.84 -12.71 19.01
C LYS A 155 -2.75 -11.73 18.60
N ALA A 156 -3.08 -10.46 18.39
CA ALA A 156 -2.08 -9.43 18.08
C ALA A 156 -0.96 -9.36 19.12
N LYS A 157 -1.30 -9.37 20.41
CA LYS A 157 -0.33 -9.37 21.53
C LYS A 157 0.54 -10.64 21.61
N SER A 158 0.06 -11.77 21.08
CA SER A 158 0.81 -13.03 21.08
C SER A 158 1.84 -13.16 19.95
N LEU A 159 1.79 -12.26 18.97
CA LEU A 159 2.64 -12.27 17.77
C LEU A 159 3.80 -11.28 17.85
N VAL A 160 3.80 -10.44 18.90
CA VAL A 160 4.86 -9.49 19.25
C VAL A 160 5.63 -10.01 20.46
#